data_AF-A1R8I9-F1
#
_entry.id   AF-A1R8I9-F1
#
_cell.length_a   1.000
_cell.length_b   1.000
_cell.length_c   1.000
_cell.angle_alpha   90.00
_cell.angle_beta   90.00
_cell.angle_gamma   90.00
#
_symmetry.space_group_name_H-M   'P 1'
#
loop_
_entity.id
_entity.type
_entity.pdbx_description
1 polymer ?
#
loop_
_entity_poly.entity_id
_entity_poly.type
_entity_poly.pdbx_seq_one_letter_code
_entity_poly.pdbx_strand_id
1 'polypeptide(L)'
;MKNLVSAASPRRSLRDRIQTDMYLTRLDWHLEAVLTGKERRATVKELRQALAGDPRDTPSSLRDLGSPKTLARQYAVDDDRRPLWSIGIITAGLALLVYSALFLAFTFGMVAAVDANTPMEAHATFFFVDVTAFSSPDSVGMGWTSSWAWLNVPAIIGVVALLLGARSWRIFNRR
;
A
#
# COMPACT_ATOMS: atom_id res chain seq x y z
N MET A 1 13.85 -40.91 40.78
CA MET A 1 14.20 -39.70 40.00
C MET A 1 13.31 -39.67 38.77
N LYS A 2 12.36 -38.73 38.69
CA LYS A 2 11.42 -38.60 37.55
C LYS A 2 12.13 -37.89 36.40
N ASN A 3 12.18 -38.53 35.24
CA ASN A 3 12.79 -38.00 34.02
C ASN A 3 12.09 -36.69 33.60
N LEU A 4 12.87 -35.63 33.49
CA LEU A 4 12.44 -34.39 32.85
C LEU A 4 12.37 -34.65 31.34
N VAL A 5 11.16 -34.86 30.84
CA VAL A 5 10.91 -34.82 29.40
C VAL A 5 11.19 -33.39 28.95
N SER A 6 12.34 -33.20 28.31
CA SER A 6 12.67 -31.98 27.59
C SER A 6 11.69 -31.86 26.42
N ALA A 7 10.63 -31.09 26.61
CA ALA A 7 9.66 -30.81 25.56
C ALA A 7 10.36 -29.97 24.48
N ALA A 8 10.76 -30.63 23.39
CA ALA A 8 11.26 -29.96 22.20
C ALA A 8 10.23 -28.93 21.74
N SER A 9 10.63 -27.65 21.67
CA SER A 9 9.76 -26.58 21.17
C SER A 9 9.23 -26.97 19.78
N PRO A 10 7.89 -26.99 19.57
CA PRO A 10 7.34 -27.31 18.27
C PRO A 10 7.92 -26.36 17.24
N ARG A 11 8.57 -26.89 16.19
CA ARG A 11 8.96 -26.08 15.03
C ARG A 11 7.67 -25.47 14.47
N ARG A 12 7.45 -24.18 14.68
CA ARG A 12 6.27 -23.48 14.17
C ARG A 12 6.11 -23.71 12.69
N SER A 13 4.89 -24.08 12.29
CA SER A 13 4.60 -24.31 10.89
C SER A 13 4.70 -22.99 10.10
N LEU A 14 4.93 -23.07 8.80
CA LEU A 14 4.88 -21.89 7.93
C LEU A 14 3.52 -21.18 8.01
N ARG A 15 2.45 -21.95 8.22
CA ARG A 15 1.09 -21.43 8.40
C ARG A 15 0.98 -20.57 9.66
N ASP A 16 1.58 -21.01 10.77
CA ASP A 16 1.61 -20.26 12.03
C ASP A 16 2.34 -18.93 11.88
N ARG A 17 3.46 -18.95 11.13
CA ARG A 17 4.22 -17.75 10.83
C ARG A 17 3.41 -16.77 9.99
N ILE A 18 2.75 -17.24 8.94
CA ILE A 18 1.87 -16.41 8.10
C ILE A 18 0.71 -15.83 8.91
N GLN A 19 0.06 -16.62 9.78
CA GLN A 19 -1.02 -16.13 10.63
C GLN A 19 -0.54 -15.05 11.60
N THR A 20 0.61 -15.26 12.23
CA THR A 20 1.24 -14.29 13.13
C THR A 20 1.59 -13.01 12.39
N ASP A 21 2.23 -13.11 11.22
CA ASP A 21 2.63 -11.95 10.42
C ASP A 21 1.40 -11.18 9.90
N MET A 22 0.34 -11.86 9.46
CA MET A 22 -0.92 -11.22 9.09
C MET A 22 -1.57 -10.49 10.27
N TYR A 23 -1.58 -11.09 11.46
CA TYR A 23 -2.13 -10.48 12.66
C TYR A 23 -1.34 -9.22 13.05
N LEU A 24 -0.01 -9.34 13.13
CA LEU A 24 0.88 -8.23 13.49
C LEU A 24 0.83 -7.11 12.44
N THR A 25 0.70 -7.43 11.16
CA THR A 25 0.51 -6.43 10.11
C THR A 25 -0.80 -5.68 10.36
N ARG A 26 -1.93 -6.37 10.57
CA ARG A 26 -3.20 -5.68 10.88
C ARG A 26 -3.13 -4.84 12.15
N LEU A 27 -2.39 -5.30 13.16
CA LEU A 27 -2.17 -4.54 14.39
C LEU A 27 -1.33 -3.29 14.13
N ASP A 28 -0.23 -3.38 13.36
CA ASP A 28 0.65 -2.24 13.01
C ASP A 28 -0.16 -1.11 12.37
N TRP A 29 -1.11 -1.45 11.51
CA TRP A 29 -2.02 -0.50 10.87
C TRP A 29 -2.92 0.22 11.88
N HIS A 30 -3.42 -0.49 12.89
CA HIS A 30 -4.23 0.13 13.94
C HIS A 30 -3.41 0.92 14.95
N LEU A 31 -2.17 0.51 15.23
CA LEU A 31 -1.25 1.22 16.10
C LEU A 31 -0.72 2.52 15.48
N GLU A 32 -0.69 2.64 14.15
CA GLU A 32 -0.30 3.89 13.49
C GLU A 32 -1.15 5.09 13.90
N ALA A 33 -2.43 4.85 14.20
CA ALA A 33 -3.34 5.90 14.67
C ALA A 33 -3.06 6.33 16.12
N VAL A 34 -2.21 5.61 16.86
CA VAL A 34 -2.15 5.70 18.32
C VAL A 34 -0.73 5.94 18.84
N LEU A 35 0.26 5.22 18.28
CA LEU A 35 1.65 5.24 18.73
C LEU A 35 2.55 5.95 17.72
N THR A 36 3.67 6.50 18.20
CA THR A 36 4.73 7.00 17.30
C THR A 36 5.40 5.86 16.54
N GLY A 37 6.03 6.14 15.39
CA GLY A 37 6.67 5.09 14.58
C GLY A 37 7.75 4.28 15.33
N LYS A 38 8.43 4.87 16.32
CA LYS A 38 9.43 4.18 17.15
C LYS A 38 8.76 3.26 18.17
N GLU A 39 7.75 3.75 18.88
CA GLU A 39 6.97 2.97 19.86
C GLU A 39 6.23 1.84 19.17
N ARG A 40 5.57 2.12 18.04
CA ARG A 40 4.87 1.13 17.21
C ARG A 40 5.78 -0.04 16.84
N ARG A 41 6.97 0.24 16.32
CA ARG A 41 7.95 -0.78 15.95
C ARG A 41 8.45 -1.57 17.16
N ALA A 42 8.63 -0.90 18.31
CA ALA A 42 9.00 -1.56 19.56
C ALA A 42 7.90 -2.51 20.04
N THR A 43 6.65 -2.06 20.11
CA THR A 43 5.48 -2.85 20.50
C THR A 43 5.27 -4.05 19.59
N VAL A 44 5.35 -3.87 18.27
CA VAL A 44 5.22 -4.99 17.31
C VAL A 44 6.38 -5.98 17.45
N LYS A 45 7.61 -5.50 17.70
CA LYS A 45 8.77 -6.36 17.91
C LYS A 45 8.63 -7.17 19.21
N GLU A 46 8.20 -6.53 20.29
CA GLU A 46 7.94 -7.16 21.58
C GLU A 46 6.84 -8.21 21.47
N LEU A 47 5.70 -7.88 20.86
CA LEU A 47 4.61 -8.82 20.60
C LEU A 47 5.07 -9.99 19.73
N ARG A 48 5.92 -9.75 18.72
CA ARG A 48 6.49 -10.83 17.91
C ARG A 48 7.37 -11.76 18.75
N GLN A 49 8.17 -11.22 19.65
CA GLN A 49 9.03 -12.01 20.54
C GLN A 49 8.22 -12.78 21.58
N ALA A 50 7.24 -12.12 22.21
CA ALA A 50 6.31 -12.75 23.15
C ALA A 50 5.54 -13.88 22.46
N LEU A 51 5.00 -13.61 21.27
CA LEU A 51 4.35 -14.63 20.47
C LEU A 51 5.33 -15.72 20.11
N ALA A 52 6.59 -15.45 19.72
CA ALA A 52 7.60 -16.47 19.38
C ALA A 52 7.97 -17.40 20.54
N GLY A 53 7.95 -16.88 21.77
CA GLY A 53 8.24 -17.64 23.00
C GLY A 53 7.04 -18.40 23.57
N ASP A 54 5.82 -18.15 23.08
CA ASP A 54 4.61 -18.82 23.59
C ASP A 54 4.64 -20.33 23.22
N PRO A 55 4.53 -21.24 24.21
CA PRO A 55 4.49 -22.68 23.96
C PRO A 55 3.15 -23.17 23.42
N ARG A 56 2.09 -22.33 23.44
CA ARG A 56 0.75 -22.68 22.96
C ARG A 56 0.65 -22.60 21.43
N ASP A 57 -0.40 -23.21 20.89
CA ASP A 57 -0.71 -23.10 19.47
C ASP A 57 -0.94 -21.63 19.08
N THR A 58 -0.54 -21.26 17.86
CA THR A 58 -0.67 -19.88 17.36
C THR A 58 -2.12 -19.37 17.41
N PRO A 59 -3.15 -20.16 17.03
CA PRO A 59 -4.53 -19.68 17.07
C PRO A 59 -5.06 -19.40 18.48
N SER A 60 -4.64 -20.14 19.50
CA SER A 60 -5.07 -19.90 20.89
C SER A 60 -4.37 -18.66 21.45
N SER A 61 -3.07 -18.53 21.21
CA SER A 61 -2.29 -17.34 21.59
C SER A 61 -2.83 -16.05 20.97
N LEU A 62 -3.18 -16.08 19.67
CA LEU A 62 -3.78 -14.94 18.98
C LEU A 62 -5.21 -14.64 19.46
N ARG A 63 -5.97 -15.65 19.91
CA ARG A 63 -7.34 -15.47 20.41
C ARG A 63 -7.35 -14.75 21.75
N ASP A 64 -6.40 -15.03 22.62
CA ASP A 64 -6.25 -14.35 23.92
C ASP A 64 -5.89 -12.87 23.76
N LEU A 65 -5.09 -12.53 22.75
CA LEU A 65 -4.80 -11.14 22.39
C LEU A 65 -6.05 -10.38 21.87
N GLY A 66 -7.08 -11.11 21.46
CA GLY A 66 -8.31 -10.55 20.93
C GLY A 66 -8.13 -9.89 19.55
N SER A 67 -9.09 -9.03 19.19
CA SER A 67 -9.04 -8.36 17.89
C SER A 67 -7.89 -7.33 17.85
N PRO A 68 -7.13 -7.23 16.73
CA PRO A 68 -6.06 -6.24 16.60
C PRO A 68 -6.53 -4.80 16.89
N LYS A 69 -7.78 -4.49 16.54
CA LYS A 69 -8.40 -3.19 16.80
C LYS A 69 -8.65 -2.94 18.29
N THR A 70 -9.11 -3.96 19.03
CA THR A 70 -9.31 -3.87 20.48
C THR A 70 -7.98 -3.72 21.18
N LEU A 71 -6.97 -4.51 20.80
CA LEU A 71 -5.64 -4.43 21.37
C LEU A 71 -5.01 -3.07 21.12
N ALA A 72 -5.08 -2.52 19.89
CA ALA A 72 -4.56 -1.19 19.60
C ALA A 72 -5.25 -0.07 20.40
N ARG A 73 -6.54 -0.21 20.72
CA ARG A 73 -7.26 0.76 21.57
C ARG A 73 -6.75 0.77 23.01
N GLN A 74 -6.23 -0.35 23.53
CA GLN A 74 -5.65 -0.39 24.87
C GLN A 74 -4.35 0.42 24.97
N TYR A 75 -3.66 0.61 23.84
CA TYR A 75 -2.46 1.45 23.75
C TYR A 75 -2.77 2.93 23.53
N ALA A 76 -4.05 3.32 23.42
CA ALA A 76 -4.45 4.72 23.27
C ALA A 76 -4.34 5.44 24.61
N VAL A 77 -3.24 6.17 24.77
CA VAL A 77 -3.03 7.13 25.85
C VAL A 77 -3.58 8.46 25.35
N ASP A 78 -4.77 8.82 25.83
CA ASP A 78 -5.57 9.99 25.44
C ASP A 78 -6.04 10.05 23.98
N ASP A 79 -7.10 10.84 23.73
CA ASP A 79 -7.89 10.92 22.48
C ASP A 79 -7.12 11.51 21.27
N ASP A 80 -5.80 11.67 21.39
CA ASP A 80 -4.91 12.22 20.38
C ASP A 80 -4.52 11.17 19.34
N ARG A 81 -5.52 10.73 18.58
CA ARG A 81 -5.33 9.87 17.41
C ARG A 81 -4.51 10.58 16.33
N ARG A 82 -3.34 10.02 16.01
CA ARG A 82 -2.40 10.56 15.03
C ARG A 82 -2.91 10.38 13.59
N PRO A 83 -2.56 11.31 12.68
CA PRO A 83 -2.95 11.22 11.27
C PRO A 83 -2.29 10.01 10.58
N LEU A 84 -3.10 9.16 9.95
CA LEU A 84 -2.70 7.95 9.21
C LEU A 84 -2.10 8.31 7.85
N TRP A 85 -0.87 8.82 7.83
CA TRP A 85 -0.16 9.18 6.60
C TRP A 85 0.07 7.98 5.67
N SER A 86 0.18 6.75 6.19
CA SER A 86 0.40 5.56 5.35
C SER A 86 -0.77 5.28 4.41
N ILE A 87 -2.02 5.55 4.85
CA ILE A 87 -3.19 5.39 3.98
C ILE A 87 -3.15 6.39 2.83
N GLY A 88 -2.75 7.63 3.11
CA GLY A 88 -2.52 8.64 2.07
C GLY A 88 -1.45 8.22 1.06
N ILE A 89 -0.33 7.66 1.52
CA ILE A 89 0.75 7.20 0.64
C ILE A 89 0.30 6.02 -0.22
N ILE A 90 -0.39 5.03 0.35
CA ILE A 90 -0.86 3.85 -0.39
C ILE A 90 -1.91 4.24 -1.44
N THR A 91 -2.85 5.11 -1.07
CA THR A 91 -3.87 5.60 -2.02
C THR A 91 -3.27 6.45 -3.14
N ALA A 92 -2.30 7.31 -2.83
CA ALA A 92 -1.55 8.06 -3.84
C ALA A 92 -0.75 7.14 -4.77
N GLY A 93 -0.05 6.16 -4.21
CA GLY A 93 0.70 5.16 -4.99
C GLY A 93 -0.21 4.36 -5.93
N LEU A 94 -1.36 3.91 -5.43
CA LEU A 94 -2.35 3.19 -6.25
C LEU A 94 -2.92 4.07 -7.36
N ALA A 95 -3.27 5.33 -7.07
CA ALA A 95 -3.77 6.26 -8.07
C ALA A 95 -2.74 6.53 -9.17
N LEU A 96 -1.46 6.72 -8.79
CA LEU A 96 -0.35 6.89 -9.74
C LEU A 96 -0.12 5.64 -10.60
N LEU A 97 -0.23 4.45 -10.01
CA LEU A 97 -0.11 3.20 -10.75
C LEU A 97 -1.23 3.05 -11.78
N VAL A 98 -2.48 3.32 -11.39
CA VAL A 98 -3.63 3.30 -12.30
C VAL A 98 -3.47 4.33 -13.42
N TYR A 99 -3.08 5.56 -13.09
CA TYR A 99 -2.78 6.60 -14.07
C TYR A 99 -1.72 6.14 -15.07
N SER A 100 -0.61 5.56 -14.56
CA SER A 100 0.49 5.10 -15.41
C SER A 100 0.07 3.97 -16.33
N ALA A 101 -0.73 3.02 -15.83
CA ALA A 101 -1.27 1.93 -16.63
C ALA A 101 -2.20 2.42 -17.74
N LEU A 102 -3.09 3.37 -17.42
CA LEU A 102 -3.99 3.98 -18.41
C LEU A 102 -3.23 4.80 -19.45
N PHE A 103 -2.24 5.59 -19.03
CA PHE A 103 -1.39 6.36 -19.93
C PHE A 103 -0.65 5.44 -20.90
N LEU A 104 -0.01 4.37 -20.40
CA LEU A 104 0.67 3.38 -21.24
C LEU A 104 -0.29 2.69 -22.21
N ALA A 105 -1.46 2.26 -21.73
CA ALA A 105 -2.46 1.63 -22.59
C ALA A 105 -2.93 2.57 -23.70
N PHE A 106 -3.13 3.85 -23.38
CA PHE A 106 -3.48 4.88 -24.35
C PHE A 106 -2.38 5.09 -25.39
N THR A 107 -1.12 5.25 -24.96
CA THR A 107 0.01 5.48 -25.87
C THR A 107 0.25 4.28 -26.78
N PHE A 108 0.20 3.05 -26.24
CA PHE A 108 0.31 1.84 -27.06
C PHE A 108 -0.86 1.70 -28.03
N GLY A 109 -2.07 2.06 -27.60
CA GLY A 109 -3.25 2.08 -28.47
C GLY A 109 -3.08 3.04 -29.65
N MET A 110 -2.54 4.24 -29.42
CA MET A 110 -2.24 5.17 -30.51
C MET A 110 -1.21 4.62 -31.48
N VAL A 111 -0.10 4.07 -30.98
CA VAL A 111 0.93 3.47 -31.84
C VAL A 111 0.34 2.35 -32.69
N ALA A 112 -0.43 1.44 -32.08
CA ALA A 112 -1.07 0.35 -32.81
C ALA A 112 -2.06 0.85 -33.88
N ALA A 113 -2.82 1.91 -33.57
CA ALA A 113 -3.77 2.50 -34.52
C ALA A 113 -3.06 3.16 -35.72
N VAL A 114 -1.95 3.85 -35.47
CA VAL A 114 -1.17 4.55 -36.50
C VAL A 114 -0.37 3.56 -37.36
N ASP A 115 0.20 2.52 -36.76
CA ASP A 115 0.91 1.44 -37.45
C ASP A 115 -0.02 0.69 -38.44
N ALA A 116 -1.25 0.40 -38.01
CA ALA A 116 -2.26 -0.25 -38.84
C ALA A 116 -2.69 0.55 -40.08
N ASN A 117 -2.41 1.87 -40.13
CA ASN A 117 -2.84 2.76 -41.21
C ASN A 117 -1.68 3.53 -41.86
N THR A 118 -0.46 2.95 -41.85
CA THR A 118 0.75 3.60 -42.37
C THR A 118 0.62 4.02 -43.86
N PRO A 119 1.03 5.25 -44.25
CA PRO A 119 1.58 6.32 -43.43
C PRO A 119 0.48 7.16 -42.75
N MET A 120 0.60 7.36 -41.45
CA MET A 120 -0.34 8.16 -40.67
C MET A 120 0.37 8.85 -39.50
N GLU A 121 -0.14 10.02 -39.13
CA GLU A 121 0.23 10.75 -37.93
C GLU A 121 -1.04 11.00 -37.13
N ALA A 122 -1.00 10.74 -35.82
CA ALA A 122 -2.12 10.99 -34.92
C ALA A 122 -1.68 11.89 -33.76
N HIS A 123 -2.50 12.90 -33.51
CA HIS A 123 -2.38 13.79 -32.36
C HIS A 123 -3.55 13.53 -31.43
N ALA A 124 -3.26 13.32 -30.15
CA ALA A 124 -4.30 13.23 -29.15
C ALA A 124 -3.82 13.80 -27.82
N THR A 125 -4.77 14.30 -27.04
CA THR A 125 -4.50 14.86 -25.72
C THR A 125 -4.97 13.88 -24.66
N PHE A 126 -4.04 13.42 -23.81
CA PHE A 126 -4.36 12.61 -22.64
C PHE A 126 -4.15 13.45 -21.38
N PHE A 127 -5.23 13.80 -20.68
CA PHE A 127 -5.17 14.60 -19.44
C PHE A 127 -4.23 15.82 -19.56
N PHE A 128 -4.44 16.67 -20.58
CA PHE A 128 -3.63 17.88 -20.84
C PHE A 128 -2.17 17.64 -21.29
N VAL A 129 -1.79 16.38 -21.54
CA VAL A 129 -0.53 16.02 -22.17
C VAL A 129 -0.80 15.74 -23.65
N ASP A 130 -0.19 16.53 -24.53
CA ASP A 130 -0.25 16.28 -25.97
C ASP A 130 0.71 15.16 -26.33
N VAL A 131 0.12 14.08 -26.85
CA VAL A 131 0.82 12.89 -27.31
C VAL A 131 0.71 12.84 -28.83
N THR A 132 1.86 12.64 -29.48
CA THR A 132 1.94 12.45 -30.92
C THR A 132 2.45 11.04 -31.20
N ALA A 133 1.78 10.33 -32.10
CA ALA A 133 2.24 9.04 -32.60
C ALA A 133 2.33 9.12 -34.12
N PHE A 134 3.42 8.60 -34.67
CA PHE A 134 3.65 8.60 -36.11
C PHE A 134 4.13 7.22 -36.57
N SER A 135 3.67 6.80 -37.74
CA SER A 135 4.17 5.63 -38.46
C SER A 135 4.57 6.01 -39.88
N SER A 136 5.82 5.71 -40.19
CA SER A 136 6.47 5.84 -41.50
C SER A 136 6.95 4.46 -41.94
N PRO A 137 7.11 4.19 -43.26
CA PRO A 137 7.67 2.94 -43.76
C PRO A 137 9.00 2.54 -43.12
N ASP A 138 9.80 3.51 -42.67
CA ASP A 138 11.13 3.31 -42.11
C ASP A 138 11.19 3.47 -40.58
N SER A 139 10.11 3.96 -39.93
CA SER A 139 10.14 4.23 -38.49
C SER A 139 8.74 4.36 -37.87
N VAL A 140 8.57 3.75 -36.69
CA VAL A 140 7.42 3.96 -35.81
C VAL A 140 7.90 4.65 -34.55
N GLY A 141 7.20 5.70 -34.12
CA GLY A 141 7.64 6.50 -32.98
C GLY A 141 6.51 7.18 -32.21
N MET A 142 6.86 7.58 -30.99
CA MET A 142 6.03 8.40 -30.12
C MET A 142 6.79 9.67 -29.74
N GLY A 143 6.09 10.79 -29.78
CA GLY A 143 6.53 12.07 -29.27
C GLY A 143 5.56 12.61 -28.22
N TRP A 144 6.08 13.46 -27.35
CA TRP A 144 5.27 14.23 -26.41
C TRP A 144 5.81 15.65 -26.38
N THR A 145 4.93 16.59 -26.73
CA THR A 145 5.24 18.01 -26.73
C THR A 145 4.60 18.63 -25.50
N SER A 146 5.24 18.46 -24.34
CA SER A 146 4.78 19.16 -23.14
C SER A 146 5.95 19.54 -22.27
N SER A 147 6.14 20.85 -22.08
CA SER A 147 7.24 21.40 -21.29
C SER A 147 7.16 20.98 -19.81
N TRP A 148 5.95 20.92 -19.24
CA TRP A 148 5.77 20.63 -17.79
C TRP A 148 4.52 19.80 -17.43
N ALA A 149 3.56 19.60 -18.34
CA ALA A 149 2.30 18.94 -17.98
C ALA A 149 2.49 17.46 -17.61
N TRP A 150 3.47 16.79 -18.22
CA TRP A 150 3.83 15.40 -17.93
C TRP A 150 4.21 15.18 -16.45
N LEU A 151 4.72 16.23 -15.77
CA LEU A 151 5.06 16.18 -14.35
C LEU A 151 3.91 16.68 -13.46
N ASN A 152 3.21 17.74 -13.89
CA ASN A 152 2.16 18.38 -13.09
C ASN A 152 0.94 17.49 -12.92
N VAL A 153 0.51 16.78 -13.96
CA VAL A 153 -0.69 15.93 -13.94
C VAL A 153 -0.55 14.78 -12.93
N PRO A 154 0.50 13.93 -12.98
CA PRO A 154 0.68 12.89 -11.96
C PRO A 154 0.92 13.47 -10.57
N ALA A 155 1.62 14.61 -10.45
CA ALA A 155 1.81 15.27 -9.15
C ALA A 155 0.48 15.71 -8.51
N ILE A 156 -0.41 16.33 -9.29
CA ILE A 156 -1.75 16.74 -8.81
C ILE A 156 -2.58 15.52 -8.44
N ILE A 157 -2.60 14.46 -9.26
CA ILE A 157 -3.30 13.21 -8.96
C ILE A 157 -2.77 12.62 -7.65
N GLY A 158 -1.46 12.54 -7.49
CA GLY A 158 -0.81 12.03 -6.28
C GLY A 158 -1.18 12.86 -5.04
N VAL A 159 -1.11 14.19 -5.13
CA VAL A 159 -1.47 15.09 -4.01
C VAL A 159 -2.95 14.96 -3.66
N VAL A 160 -3.86 14.98 -4.64
CA VAL A 160 -5.30 14.83 -4.41
C VAL A 160 -5.62 13.48 -3.80
N ALA A 161 -5.07 12.39 -4.34
CA ALA A 161 -5.26 11.05 -3.79
C ALA A 161 -4.70 10.92 -2.37
N LEU A 162 -3.52 11.47 -2.10
CA LEU A 162 -2.93 11.52 -0.76
C LEU A 162 -3.83 12.26 0.22
N LEU A 163 -4.33 13.44 -0.19
CA LEU A 163 -5.22 14.25 0.63
C LEU A 163 -6.55 13.54 0.88
N LEU A 164 -7.13 12.87 -0.13
CA LEU A 164 -8.36 12.10 0.03
C LEU A 164 -8.16 10.89 0.95
N GLY A 165 -7.06 10.15 0.79
CA GLY A 165 -6.71 9.03 1.67
C GLY A 165 -6.48 9.48 3.11
N ALA A 166 -5.68 10.53 3.30
CA ALA A 166 -5.40 11.11 4.61
C ALA A 166 -6.65 11.74 5.26
N ARG A 167 -7.56 12.33 4.47
CA ARG A 167 -8.79 12.96 4.96
C ARG A 167 -9.93 11.97 5.21
N SER A 168 -9.91 10.80 4.59
CA SER A 168 -10.92 9.74 4.80
C SER A 168 -10.98 9.30 6.28
N TRP A 169 -9.88 9.41 7.02
CA TRP A 169 -9.85 9.18 8.46
C TRP A 169 -10.69 10.19 9.27
N ARG A 170 -10.72 11.48 8.89
CA ARG A 170 -11.51 12.50 9.60
C ARG A 170 -13.02 12.25 9.52
N ILE A 171 -13.50 11.67 8.41
CA ILE A 171 -14.92 11.37 8.22
C ILE A 171 -15.34 10.17 9.08
N PHE A 172 -14.46 9.19 9.23
CA PHE A 172 -14.73 8.00 10.03
C PHE A 172 -14.64 8.22 11.55
N ASN A 173 -14.13 9.38 11.99
CA ASN A 173 -13.98 9.75 13.40
C ASN A 173 -15.08 10.72 13.91
N ARG A 174 -16.13 10.98 13.12
CA ARG A 174 -17.29 11.82 13.50
C ARG A 174 -18.55 11.02 13.87
N ARG A 175 -18.43 9.72 14.17
CA ARG A 175 -19.54 8.89 14.66
C ARG A 175 -19.09 8.00 15.80
#